data_AF-A0A7I8DCW1-F1
#
_entry.id   AF-A0A7I8DCW1-F1
#
_cell.length_a   1.000
_cell.length_b   1.000
_cell.length_c   1.000
_cell.angle_alpha   90.00
_cell.angle_beta   90.00
_cell.angle_gamma   90.00
#
_symmetry.space_group_name_H-M   'P 1'
#
loop_
_entity.id
_entity.type
_entity.pdbx_description
1 polymer ?
#
loop_
_entity_poly.entity_id
_entity_poly.type
_entity_poly.pdbx_seq_one_letter_code
_entity_poly.pdbx_strand_id
1 'polypeptide(L)'
;MALQDQLQQIAAQASNRVSKEFLQTTSKEIQNLKGSRTAIGLQAGDKAPDFELWGADGKTYQLSDALHNGPAILSFYRGSW
;
A
#
# COMPACT_ATOMS: atom_id res chain seq x y z
N MET A 1 24.56 -16.31 5.51
CA MET A 1 23.37 -16.12 6.37
C MET A 1 22.14 -16.28 5.51
N ALA A 2 21.06 -16.88 6.02
CA ALA A 2 19.83 -17.03 5.26
C ALA A 2 19.05 -15.70 5.24
N LEU A 3 18.29 -15.46 4.17
CA LEU A 3 17.46 -14.26 4.03
C LEU A 3 16.49 -14.09 5.21
N GLN A 4 15.97 -15.20 5.73
CA GLN A 4 15.06 -15.20 6.87
C GLN A 4 15.72 -14.66 8.15
N ASP A 5 16.99 -14.98 8.38
CA ASP A 5 17.75 -14.50 9.54
C ASP A 5 17.99 -12.99 9.44
N GLN A 6 18.28 -12.50 8.24
CA GLN A 6 18.46 -11.07 7.97
C GLN A 6 17.17 -10.29 8.21
N LEU A 7 16.01 -10.83 7.79
CA LEU A 7 14.71 -10.22 8.04
C LEU A 7 14.38 -10.14 9.53
N GLN A 8 14.71 -11.18 10.30
CA GLN A 8 14.50 -11.19 11.75
C GLN A 8 15.41 -10.18 12.47
N GLN A 9 16.67 -10.06 12.08
CA GLN A 9 17.58 -9.06 12.65
C GLN A 9 17.12 -7.64 12.37
N ILE A 10 16.68 -7.33 11.14
CA ILE A 10 16.17 -6.01 10.79
C ILE A 10 14.92 -5.67 11.61
N ALA A 11 14.00 -6.62 11.76
CA ALA A 11 12.80 -6.44 12.58
C ALA A 11 13.14 -6.18 14.06
N ALA A 12 14.11 -6.91 14.63
CA ALA A 12 14.55 -6.73 16.02
C ALA A 12 15.28 -5.38 16.24
N GLN A 13 16.01 -4.88 15.25
CA GLN A 13 16.64 -3.56 15.31
C GLN A 13 15.61 -2.42 15.19
N ALA A 14 14.56 -2.60 14.39
CA ALA A 14 13.47 -1.63 14.28
C ALA A 14 12.73 -1.43 15.61
N SER A 15 12.59 -2.47 16.44
CA SER A 15 11.97 -2.36 17.77
C SER A 15 12.74 -1.50 18.77
N ASN A 16 14.02 -1.17 18.53
CA ASN A 16 14.77 -0.25 19.39
C ASN A 16 14.51 1.24 19.05
N ARG A 17 13.86 1.54 17.92
CA ARG A 17 13.57 2.91 17.47
C ARG A 17 12.13 3.34 17.76
N VAL A 18 11.33 2.45 18.31
CA VAL A 18 9.87 2.61 18.41
C VAL A 18 9.41 2.03 19.74
N SER A 19 8.52 2.73 20.46
CA SER A 19 8.06 2.26 21.77
C SER A 19 7.28 0.95 21.65
N LYS A 20 7.36 0.10 22.68
CA LYS A 20 6.58 -1.15 22.75
C LYS A 20 5.07 -0.89 22.60
N GLU A 21 4.60 0.22 23.17
CA GLU A 21 3.21 0.66 23.10
C GLU A 21 2.78 1.01 21.66
N PHE A 22 3.63 1.69 20.90
CA PHE A 22 3.37 1.97 19.49
C PHE A 22 3.30 0.67 18.69
N LEU A 23 4.26 -0.24 18.89
CA LEU A 23 4.27 -1.54 18.19
C LEU A 23 3.02 -2.36 18.48
N GLN A 24 2.56 -2.37 19.74
CA GLN A 24 1.34 -3.07 20.14
C GLN A 24 0.09 -2.45 19.51
N THR A 25 -0.03 -1.12 19.57
CA THR A 25 -1.16 -0.39 18.99
C THR A 25 -1.23 -0.59 17.48
N THR A 26 -0.12 -0.39 16.76
CA THR A 26 -0.06 -0.59 15.30
C THR A 26 -0.33 -2.05 14.91
N SER A 27 0.22 -3.02 15.64
CA SER A 27 0.00 -4.44 15.33
C SER A 27 -1.47 -4.84 15.52
N LYS A 28 -2.10 -4.35 16.59
CA LYS A 28 -3.52 -4.56 16.85
C LYS A 28 -4.39 -3.96 15.74
N GLU A 29 -4.06 -2.75 15.30
CA GLU A 29 -4.81 -2.08 14.22
C GLU A 29 -4.65 -2.80 12.88
N ILE A 30 -3.44 -3.27 12.55
CA ILE A 30 -3.20 -4.10 11.35
C ILE A 30 -4.02 -5.39 11.40
N GLN A 31 -4.10 -6.05 12.57
CA GLN A 31 -4.92 -7.26 12.73
C GLN A 31 -6.41 -6.95 12.56
N ASN A 32 -6.90 -5.85 13.13
CA ASN A 32 -8.27 -5.40 12.96
C ASN A 32 -8.60 -5.15 11.48
N LEU A 33 -7.72 -4.44 10.75
CA LEU A 33 -7.87 -4.16 9.32
C LEU A 33 -7.85 -5.43 8.46
N LYS A 34 -7.05 -6.44 8.84
CA LYS A 34 -7.07 -7.74 8.16
C LYS A 34 -8.38 -8.50 8.43
N GLY A 35 -8.94 -8.38 9.63
CA GLY A 35 -10.19 -9.02 10.01
C GLY A 35 -11.46 -8.33 9.46
N SER A 36 -11.40 -7.02 9.24
CA SER A 36 -12.57 -6.20 8.83
C SER A 36 -13.02 -6.42 7.39
N ARG A 37 -12.26 -7.15 6.56
CA ARG A 37 -12.51 -7.38 5.11
C ARG A 37 -12.66 -6.09 4.27
N THR A 38 -12.37 -4.92 4.83
CA THR A 38 -12.43 -3.62 4.13
C THR A 38 -11.20 -3.35 3.26
N ALA A 39 -10.15 -4.17 3.36
CA ALA A 39 -8.91 -4.04 2.60
C ALA A 39 -8.67 -5.21 1.62
N ILE A 40 -9.74 -5.75 1.03
CA ILE A 40 -9.61 -6.75 -0.03
C ILE A 40 -9.33 -5.99 -1.34
N GLY A 41 -8.09 -6.06 -1.81
CA GLY A 41 -7.71 -5.52 -3.12
C GLY A 41 -8.32 -6.32 -4.27
N LEU A 42 -8.29 -5.74 -5.47
CA LEU A 42 -8.68 -6.43 -6.70
C LEU A 42 -7.75 -7.60 -6.99
N GLN A 43 -8.30 -8.65 -7.59
CA GLN A 43 -7.55 -9.80 -8.10
C GLN A 43 -7.23 -9.63 -9.58
N ALA A 44 -6.30 -10.44 -10.09
CA ALA A 44 -5.99 -10.46 -11.51
C ALA A 44 -7.24 -10.89 -12.32
N GLY A 45 -7.60 -10.09 -13.33
CA GLY A 45 -8.80 -10.30 -14.14
C GLY A 45 -10.01 -9.48 -13.68
N ASP A 46 -10.00 -8.93 -12.46
CA ASP A 46 -11.04 -8.00 -12.02
C ASP A 46 -10.97 -6.70 -12.83
N LYS A 47 -12.14 -6.14 -13.12
CA LYS A 47 -12.23 -4.80 -13.72
C LYS A 47 -11.87 -3.76 -12.66
N ALA A 48 -10.86 -2.95 -12.94
CA ALA A 48 -10.56 -1.79 -12.11
C ALA A 48 -11.75 -0.80 -12.11
N PRO A 49 -12.21 -0.35 -10.93
CA PRO A 49 -13.21 0.71 -10.85
C PRO A 49 -12.62 2.00 -11.40
N ASP A 50 -13.47 2.82 -12.02
CA ASP A 50 -13.05 4.12 -12.49
C ASP A 50 -12.75 5.04 -11.30
N PHE A 51 -11.79 5.94 -11.48
CA PHE A 51 -11.37 6.89 -10.46
C PHE A 51 -10.83 8.15 -11.11
N GLU A 52 -10.82 9.23 -10.33
CA GLU A 52 -10.19 10.49 -10.70
C GLU A 52 -9.04 10.81 -9.73
N LEU A 53 -7.89 11.19 -10.27
CA LEU A 53 -6.73 11.62 -9.47
C LEU A 53 -6.28 13.00 -9.91
N TRP A 54 -5.86 13.82 -8.94
CA TRP A 54 -5.23 15.09 -9.22
C TRP A 54 -3.73 14.88 -9.49
N GLY A 55 -3.27 15.38 -10.62
CA GLY A 55 -1.87 15.36 -11.03
C GLY A 55 -1.07 16.53 -10.47
N ALA A 56 0.24 16.36 -10.39
CA ALA A 56 1.17 17.41 -9.96
C ALA A 56 1.22 18.61 -10.92
N ASP A 57 0.73 18.45 -12.15
CA ASP A 57 0.58 19.52 -13.14
C ASP A 57 -0.71 20.34 -12.96
N GLY A 58 -1.48 20.03 -11.92
CA GLY A 58 -2.73 20.72 -11.60
C GLY A 58 -3.96 20.18 -12.34
N LYS A 59 -3.81 19.16 -13.19
CA LYS A 59 -4.92 18.57 -13.95
C LYS A 59 -5.53 17.36 -13.26
N THR A 60 -6.78 17.07 -13.59
CA THR A 60 -7.46 15.85 -13.14
C THR A 60 -7.35 14.78 -14.24
N TYR A 61 -7.08 13.55 -13.83
CA TYR A 61 -6.96 12.40 -14.70
C TYR A 61 -7.98 11.33 -14.31
N GLN A 62 -8.75 10.83 -15.28
CA GLN A 62 -9.67 9.71 -15.10
C GLN A 62 -9.06 8.42 -15.66
N LEU A 63 -9.28 7.28 -15.00
CA LEU A 63 -8.77 5.99 -15.48
C LEU A 63 -9.40 5.62 -16.83
N SER A 64 -10.70 5.83 -17.00
CA SER A 64 -11.41 5.56 -18.26
C SER A 64 -10.83 6.31 -19.46
N ASP A 65 -10.49 7.58 -19.30
CA ASP A 65 -9.84 8.39 -20.34
C ASP A 65 -8.44 7.86 -20.69
N ALA A 66 -7.66 7.45 -19.68
CA ALA A 66 -6.35 6.85 -19.91
C ALA A 66 -6.49 5.53 -20.70
N LEU A 67 -7.47 4.69 -20.34
CA LEU A 67 -7.73 3.41 -20.99
C LEU A 67 -8.26 3.55 -22.43
N HIS A 68 -8.98 4.63 -22.74
CA HIS A 68 -9.38 4.94 -24.12
C HIS A 68 -8.16 5.20 -25.02
N ASN A 69 -7.08 5.77 -24.48
CA ASN A 69 -5.86 6.05 -25.22
C ASN A 69 -4.91 4.84 -25.32
N GLY A 70 -5.09 3.83 -24.46
CA GLY A 70 -4.33 2.59 -24.49
C GLY A 70 -4.16 1.95 -23.10
N PRO A 71 -3.35 0.88 -22.99
CA PRO A 71 -3.08 0.24 -21.72
C PRO A 71 -2.49 1.21 -20.69
N ALA A 72 -2.98 1.15 -19.45
CA ALA A 72 -2.50 1.96 -18.34
C ALA A 72 -1.76 1.11 -17.29
N ILE A 73 -0.70 1.66 -16.71
CA ILE A 73 0.01 1.06 -15.57
C ILE A 73 -0.21 1.96 -14.35
N LEU A 74 -0.78 1.40 -13.28
CA LEU A 74 -0.95 2.08 -11.99
C LEU A 74 0.08 1.55 -10.99
N SER A 75 0.85 2.46 -10.39
CA SER A 75 1.84 2.12 -9.37
C SER A 75 1.60 2.96 -8.12
N PHE A 76 1.49 2.30 -6.96
CA PHE A 76 1.35 2.97 -5.67
C PHE A 76 2.71 3.07 -4.99
N TYR A 77 3.12 4.27 -4.66
CA TYR A 77 4.34 4.52 -3.88
C TYR A 77 3.97 4.99 -2.47
N ARG A 78 4.74 4.57 -1.46
CA ARG A 78 4.60 5.06 -0.08
C ARG A 78 5.66 6.14 0.20
N GLY A 79 5.21 7.34 0.54
CA GLY A 79 6.06 8.48 0.88
C GLY A 79 5.70 9.71 0.05
N SER A 80 6.20 10.88 0.45
CA SER A 80 6.13 12.09 -0.36
C SER A 80 7.18 12.03 -1.48
N TRP A 81 6.86 12.59 -2.64
CA TRP A 81 7.83 12.98 -3.66
C TRP A 81 8.58 14.24 -3.21
#